data_AF-A0A1Y2TV82-F1
#
_entry.id   AF-A0A1Y2TV82-F1
#
_cell.length_a   1.000
_cell.length_b   1.000
_cell.length_c   1.000
_cell.angle_alpha   90.00
_cell.angle_beta   90.00
_cell.angle_gamma   90.00
#
_symmetry.space_group_name_H-M   'P 1'
#
loop_
_entity.id
_entity.type
_entity.pdbx_description
1 polymer ?
#
loop_
_entity_poly.entity_id
_entity_poly.type
_entity_poly.pdbx_seq_one_letter_code
_entity_poly.pdbx_strand_id
1 'polypeptide(L)'
;GGESLRDRQKRAAEEVVGFLTSRVWPGVEIEPVLDGESIMPRSHPEFTRQIIQGWIMGLSPWELAGLERGVLAGKGLLGAVRLLVEWSEGFVGAGIGDGASGAAPGEKRFGVEEAARLASIEVDWQTGKWGEVEDTHDVEKEDLRRQLGSVVLLVTGTGRR
;
A
#
# COMPACT_ATOMS: atom_id res chain seq x y z
N GLY A 1 -3.87 23.51 18.13
CA GLY A 1 -2.88 22.41 18.18
C GLY A 1 -2.66 21.93 16.76
N GLY A 2 -1.41 21.70 16.36
CA GLY A 2 -1.13 21.12 15.03
C GLY A 2 -1.56 19.65 14.97
N GLU A 3 -1.77 19.16 13.75
CA GLU A 3 -2.00 17.74 13.46
C GLU A 3 -0.89 16.86 14.06
N SER A 4 -1.24 15.75 14.72
CA SER A 4 -0.26 14.83 15.30
C SER A 4 0.19 13.74 14.32
N LEU A 5 1.30 13.04 14.63
CA LEU A 5 1.73 11.86 13.87
C LEU A 5 0.63 10.79 13.80
N ARG A 6 -0.07 10.56 14.92
CA ARG A 6 -1.15 9.58 14.99
C ARG A 6 -2.31 9.95 14.08
N ASP A 7 -2.63 11.24 13.96
CA ASP A 7 -3.69 11.72 13.05
C ASP A 7 -3.30 11.48 11.58
N ARG A 8 -2.03 11.71 11.22
CA ARG A 8 -1.51 11.40 9.88
C ARG A 8 -1.56 9.91 9.56
N GLN A 9 -1.10 9.07 10.49
CA GLN A 9 -1.12 7.62 10.34
C GLN A 9 -2.54 7.08 10.20
N LYS A 10 -3.48 7.55 11.04
CA LYS A 10 -4.89 7.14 10.96
C LYS A 10 -5.52 7.47 9.62
N ARG A 11 -5.42 8.73 9.19
CA ARG A 11 -5.99 9.18 7.91
C ARG A 11 -5.43 8.40 6.72
N ALA A 12 -4.10 8.20 6.66
CA ALA A 12 -3.48 7.46 5.57
C ALA A 12 -3.88 5.97 5.57
N ALA A 13 -3.99 5.36 6.76
CA ALA A 13 -4.46 3.98 6.89
C ALA A 13 -5.94 3.85 6.50
N GLU A 14 -6.80 4.77 6.92
CA GLU A 14 -8.24 4.80 6.59
C GLU A 14 -8.47 4.93 5.09
N GLU A 15 -7.69 5.76 4.38
CA GLU A 15 -7.78 5.91 2.93
C GLU A 15 -7.45 4.59 2.20
N VAL A 16 -6.36 3.93 2.61
CA VAL A 16 -5.92 2.66 2.02
C VAL A 16 -6.89 1.54 2.35
N VAL A 17 -7.27 1.40 3.62
CA VAL A 17 -8.23 0.38 4.08
C VAL A 17 -9.56 0.57 3.37
N GLY A 18 -10.10 1.79 3.33
CA GLY A 18 -11.38 2.07 2.70
C GLY A 18 -11.40 1.72 1.21
N PHE A 19 -10.30 1.98 0.49
CA PHE A 19 -10.18 1.51 -0.90
C PHE A 19 -10.17 -0.02 -0.98
N LEU A 20 -9.33 -0.69 -0.18
CA LEU A 20 -9.18 -2.14 -0.25
C LEU A 20 -10.48 -2.85 0.13
N THR A 21 -11.17 -2.42 1.19
CA THR A 21 -12.42 -3.04 1.63
C THR A 21 -13.61 -2.69 0.73
N SER A 22 -13.51 -1.69 -0.16
CA SER A 22 -14.58 -1.37 -1.11
C SER A 22 -14.35 -1.97 -2.51
N ARG A 23 -13.08 -2.10 -2.94
CA ARG A 23 -12.72 -2.49 -4.31
C ARG A 23 -12.06 -3.86 -4.43
N VAL A 24 -11.34 -4.31 -3.40
CA VAL A 24 -10.49 -5.51 -3.47
C VAL A 24 -11.07 -6.65 -2.62
N TRP A 25 -11.43 -6.35 -1.38
CA TRP A 25 -12.00 -7.31 -0.42
C TRP A 25 -13.31 -6.79 0.19
N PRO A 26 -14.39 -6.67 -0.60
CA PRO A 26 -15.71 -6.29 -0.09
C PRO A 26 -16.14 -7.12 1.12
N GLY A 27 -16.49 -6.43 2.22
CA GLY A 27 -17.00 -7.06 3.45
C GLY A 27 -15.93 -7.58 4.41
N VAL A 28 -14.64 -7.36 4.14
CA VAL A 28 -13.56 -7.67 5.09
C VAL A 28 -13.40 -6.56 6.14
N GLU A 29 -13.15 -6.96 7.39
CA GLU A 29 -12.87 -6.05 8.50
C GLU A 29 -11.35 -5.97 8.75
N ILE A 30 -10.79 -4.77 8.57
CA ILE A 30 -9.38 -4.46 8.85
C ILE A 30 -9.34 -3.35 9.88
N GLU A 31 -8.96 -3.70 11.11
CA GLU A 31 -8.83 -2.76 12.22
C GLU A 31 -7.37 -2.45 12.57
N PRO A 32 -7.10 -1.28 13.19
CA PRO A 32 -5.80 -1.02 13.79
C PRO A 32 -5.41 -2.10 14.80
N VAL A 33 -4.21 -2.65 14.63
CA VAL A 33 -3.67 -3.71 15.49
C VAL A 33 -3.38 -3.23 16.92
N LEU A 34 -3.08 -1.93 17.09
CA LEU A 34 -2.90 -1.24 18.38
C LEU A 34 -3.86 -0.04 18.49
N ASP A 35 -4.55 0.05 19.62
CA ASP A 35 -5.44 1.16 19.99
C ASP A 35 -4.76 2.20 20.91
N GLY A 36 -3.56 1.89 21.41
CA GLY A 36 -2.78 2.75 22.29
C GLY A 36 -2.85 2.36 23.76
N GLU A 37 -3.67 1.37 24.12
CA GLU A 37 -3.76 0.84 25.50
C GLU A 37 -2.85 -0.37 25.72
N SER A 38 -2.42 -1.02 24.65
CA SER A 38 -1.55 -2.19 24.67
C SER A 38 -0.50 -2.14 23.57
N ILE A 39 0.68 -2.73 23.83
CA ILE A 39 1.70 -3.02 22.82
C ILE A 39 1.51 -4.41 22.18
N MET A 40 0.61 -5.22 22.75
CA MET A 40 0.34 -6.57 22.25
C MET A 40 -0.60 -6.47 21.04
N PRO A 41 -0.20 -7.00 19.87
CA PRO A 41 -1.02 -6.92 18.69
C PRO A 41 -2.28 -7.79 18.81
N ARG A 42 -3.42 -7.27 18.35
CA ARG A 42 -4.66 -8.03 18.22
C ARG A 42 -4.68 -8.82 16.91
N SER A 43 -5.21 -10.03 16.95
CA SER A 43 -5.41 -10.82 15.72
C SER A 43 -6.64 -10.34 14.97
N HIS A 44 -6.57 -10.31 13.63
CA HIS A 44 -7.74 -10.07 12.80
C HIS A 44 -8.68 -11.30 12.79
N PRO A 45 -9.99 -11.10 12.54
CA PRO A 45 -10.94 -12.19 12.38
C PRO A 45 -10.45 -13.25 11.40
N GLU A 46 -10.75 -14.53 11.67
CA GLU A 46 -10.35 -15.63 10.80
C GLU A 46 -10.88 -15.44 9.37
N PHE A 47 -12.12 -14.99 9.24
CA PHE A 47 -12.73 -14.66 7.95
C PHE A 47 -11.89 -13.66 7.14
N THR A 48 -11.47 -12.54 7.76
CA THR A 48 -10.56 -11.56 7.12
C THR A 48 -9.28 -12.22 6.61
N ARG A 49 -8.64 -13.05 7.46
CA ARG A 49 -7.38 -13.72 7.09
C ARG A 49 -7.58 -14.70 5.93
N GLN A 50 -8.64 -15.49 5.95
CA GLN A 50 -8.95 -16.46 4.90
C GLN A 50 -9.23 -15.77 3.55
N ILE A 51 -10.00 -14.67 3.55
CA ILE A 51 -10.29 -13.91 2.31
C ILE A 51 -9.00 -13.35 1.72
N ILE A 52 -8.16 -12.68 2.53
CA ILE A 52 -6.91 -12.09 2.05
C ILE A 52 -5.94 -13.19 1.57
N GLN A 53 -5.85 -14.32 2.29
CA GLN A 53 -5.00 -15.44 1.88
C GLN A 53 -5.48 -16.06 0.56
N GLY A 54 -6.78 -16.33 0.42
CA GLY A 54 -7.36 -16.85 -0.81
C GLY A 54 -7.13 -15.91 -2.00
N TRP A 55 -7.24 -14.60 -1.77
CA TRP A 55 -6.92 -13.59 -2.78
C TRP A 55 -5.45 -13.64 -3.20
N ILE A 56 -4.51 -13.73 -2.25
CA ILE A 56 -3.07 -13.87 -2.55
C ILE A 56 -2.78 -15.16 -3.33
N MET A 57 -3.43 -16.27 -2.97
CA MET A 57 -3.28 -17.55 -3.67
C MET A 57 -3.79 -17.52 -5.12
N GLY A 58 -4.67 -16.56 -5.46
CA GLY A 58 -5.18 -16.37 -6.81
C GLY A 58 -4.29 -15.50 -7.71
N LEU A 59 -3.21 -14.92 -7.18
CA LEU A 59 -2.31 -14.06 -7.95
C LEU A 59 -1.54 -14.87 -9.01
N SER A 60 -1.36 -14.28 -10.18
CA SER A 60 -0.40 -14.81 -11.16
C SER A 60 1.04 -14.75 -10.60
N PRO A 61 1.99 -15.54 -11.15
CA PRO A 61 3.38 -15.48 -10.69
C PRO A 61 4.00 -14.08 -10.73
N TRP A 62 3.63 -13.26 -11.71
CA TRP A 62 4.10 -11.87 -11.85
C TRP A 62 3.50 -10.94 -10.81
N GLU A 63 2.19 -11.06 -10.56
CA GLU A 63 1.51 -10.28 -9.51
C GLU A 63 2.00 -10.67 -8.12
N LEU A 64 2.25 -11.96 -7.86
CA LEU A 64 2.78 -12.44 -6.59
C LEU A 64 4.19 -11.91 -6.35
N ALA A 65 5.07 -11.97 -7.37
CA ALA A 65 6.41 -11.40 -7.28
C ALA A 65 6.38 -9.86 -7.08
N GLY A 66 5.43 -9.18 -7.73
CA GLY A 66 5.19 -7.74 -7.54
C GLY A 66 4.71 -7.42 -6.12
N LEU A 67 3.77 -8.22 -5.60
CA LEU A 67 3.28 -8.10 -4.22
C LEU A 67 4.42 -8.28 -3.22
N GLU A 68 5.17 -9.37 -3.32
CA GLU A 68 6.30 -9.67 -2.43
C GLU A 68 7.31 -8.52 -2.44
N ARG A 69 7.70 -8.03 -3.63
CA ARG A 69 8.61 -6.90 -3.77
C ARG A 69 8.07 -5.64 -3.07
N GLY A 70 6.81 -5.32 -3.27
CA GLY A 70 6.16 -4.16 -2.63
C GLY A 70 6.07 -4.30 -1.11
N VAL A 71 5.75 -5.50 -0.61
CA VAL A 71 5.69 -5.79 0.83
C VAL A 71 7.06 -5.67 1.48
N LEU A 72 8.10 -6.21 0.87
CA LEU A 72 9.47 -6.14 1.40
C LEU A 72 9.98 -4.69 1.42
N ALA A 73 9.71 -3.91 0.36
CA ALA A 73 10.13 -2.51 0.27
C ALA A 73 9.37 -1.61 1.26
N GLY A 74 8.04 -1.65 1.22
CA GLY A 74 7.17 -0.79 2.03
C GLY A 74 6.86 -1.29 3.43
N LYS A 75 7.30 -2.51 3.79
CA LYS A 75 7.06 -3.18 5.08
C LYS A 75 5.58 -3.28 5.47
N GLY A 76 4.68 -3.30 4.48
CA GLY A 76 3.24 -3.27 4.72
C GLY A 76 2.44 -3.90 3.58
N LEU A 77 1.60 -4.87 3.92
CA LEU A 77 0.77 -5.58 2.94
C LEU A 77 -0.23 -4.66 2.23
N LEU A 78 -0.94 -3.82 2.98
CA LEU A 78 -2.04 -3.03 2.44
C LEU A 78 -1.57 -1.99 1.42
N GLY A 79 -0.46 -1.29 1.70
CA GLY A 79 0.14 -0.34 0.76
C GLY A 79 0.66 -1.03 -0.51
N ALA A 80 1.26 -2.21 -0.37
CA ALA A 80 1.74 -3.00 -1.50
C ALA A 80 0.59 -3.51 -2.38
N VAL A 81 -0.49 -4.01 -1.78
CA VAL A 81 -1.71 -4.40 -2.51
C VAL A 81 -2.31 -3.19 -3.21
N ARG A 82 -2.43 -2.04 -2.54
CA ARG A 82 -2.96 -0.82 -3.17
C ARG A 82 -2.16 -0.46 -4.42
N LEU A 83 -0.83 -0.44 -4.36
CA LEU A 83 0.01 -0.17 -5.54
C LEU A 83 -0.14 -1.26 -6.62
N LEU A 84 -0.15 -2.53 -6.23
CA LEU A 84 -0.23 -3.66 -7.16
C LEU A 84 -1.53 -3.62 -7.98
N VAL A 85 -2.67 -3.54 -7.30
CA VAL A 85 -3.98 -3.61 -7.97
C VAL A 85 -4.26 -2.36 -8.81
N GLU A 86 -3.66 -1.23 -8.44
CA GLU A 86 -3.73 -0.02 -9.22
C GLU A 86 -3.02 -0.16 -10.55
N TRP A 87 -1.96 -0.97 -10.69
CA TRP A 87 -1.11 -1.02 -11.89
C TRP A 87 -1.12 -2.37 -12.63
N SER A 88 -1.59 -3.44 -12.02
CA SER A 88 -1.64 -4.76 -12.67
C SER A 88 -2.56 -4.71 -13.90
N GLU A 89 -2.08 -5.21 -15.03
CA GLU A 89 -2.93 -5.49 -16.21
C GLU A 89 -3.54 -6.90 -16.15
N GLY A 90 -3.24 -7.67 -15.09
CA GLY A 90 -3.76 -9.01 -14.84
C GLY A 90 -5.15 -9.00 -14.20
N PHE A 91 -5.55 -10.17 -13.69
CA PHE A 91 -6.90 -10.38 -13.13
C PHE A 91 -7.23 -9.39 -12.00
N VAL A 92 -6.28 -9.11 -11.11
CA VAL A 92 -6.56 -8.28 -9.93
C VAL A 92 -6.65 -6.79 -10.24
N GLY A 93 -6.08 -6.33 -11.35
CA GLY A 93 -6.26 -4.95 -11.80
C GLY A 93 -7.42 -4.79 -12.78
N ALA A 94 -7.63 -5.76 -13.68
CA ALA A 94 -8.77 -5.78 -14.60
C ALA A 94 -10.13 -5.81 -13.86
N GLY A 95 -10.19 -6.53 -12.72
CA GLY A 95 -11.38 -6.58 -11.87
C GLY A 95 -11.73 -5.25 -11.17
N ILE A 96 -10.82 -4.28 -11.15
CA ILE A 96 -11.03 -2.94 -10.61
C ILE A 96 -11.50 -1.95 -11.70
N GLY A 97 -11.46 -2.39 -12.97
CA GLY A 97 -11.90 -1.66 -14.16
C GLY A 97 -10.81 -0.75 -14.74
N ASP A 98 -10.89 -0.45 -16.05
CA ASP A 98 -10.02 0.49 -16.78
C ASP A 98 -10.01 1.93 -16.20
N GLY A 99 -10.84 2.17 -15.18
CA GLY A 99 -10.86 3.36 -14.35
C GLY A 99 -10.55 3.05 -12.88
N ALA A 100 -9.43 2.37 -12.58
CA ALA A 100 -8.85 2.39 -11.23
C ALA A 100 -8.39 3.80 -10.82
N SER A 101 -8.34 4.73 -11.78
CA SER A 101 -8.86 6.08 -11.56
C SER A 101 -10.38 6.04 -11.30
N GLY A 102 -10.82 5.60 -10.11
CA GLY A 102 -12.14 6.02 -9.59
C GLY A 102 -12.20 7.56 -9.44
N ALA A 103 -11.02 8.16 -9.55
CA ALA A 103 -10.75 9.50 -10.00
C ALA A 103 -11.60 9.96 -11.17
N ALA A 104 -12.48 10.91 -10.85
CA ALA A 104 -12.97 11.88 -11.82
C ALA A 104 -11.79 12.38 -12.68
N PRO A 105 -12.03 12.80 -13.94
CA PRO A 105 -10.99 13.35 -14.80
C PRO A 105 -10.14 14.39 -14.05
N GLY A 106 -8.89 14.05 -13.74
CA GLY A 106 -7.95 14.91 -13.00
C GLY A 106 -7.53 14.44 -11.60
N GLU A 107 -8.14 13.41 -11.00
CA GLU A 107 -7.58 12.83 -9.76
C GLU A 107 -6.37 11.93 -10.08
N LYS A 108 -5.35 12.02 -9.21
CA LYS A 108 -4.07 11.34 -9.39
C LYS A 108 -4.19 9.86 -9.01
N ARG A 109 -3.86 8.95 -9.93
CA ARG A 109 -3.73 7.50 -9.65
C ARG A 109 -2.72 7.28 -8.52
N PHE A 110 -3.02 6.35 -7.61
CA PHE A 110 -2.09 5.96 -6.56
C PHE A 110 -0.87 5.28 -7.19
N GLY A 111 0.29 5.93 -7.09
CA GLY A 111 1.53 5.49 -7.74
C GLY A 111 2.68 5.31 -6.75
N VAL A 112 3.88 5.19 -7.32
CA VAL A 112 5.13 4.98 -6.58
C VAL A 112 5.35 6.03 -5.50
N GLU A 113 5.07 7.30 -5.82
CA GLU A 113 5.26 8.42 -4.89
C GLU A 113 4.27 8.38 -3.72
N GLU A 114 3.01 8.02 -3.99
CA GLU A 114 1.99 7.85 -2.96
C GLU A 114 2.33 6.67 -2.05
N ALA A 115 2.76 5.55 -2.62
CA ALA A 115 3.19 4.37 -1.89
C ALA A 115 4.45 4.63 -1.03
N ALA A 116 5.43 5.36 -1.56
CA ALA A 116 6.64 5.73 -0.83
C ALA A 116 6.31 6.65 0.35
N ARG A 117 5.49 7.69 0.14
CA ARG A 117 5.02 8.56 1.24
C ARG A 117 4.25 7.80 2.30
N LEU A 118 3.41 6.85 1.90
CA LEU A 118 2.65 6.01 2.83
C LEU A 118 3.58 5.17 3.71
N ALA A 119 4.63 4.58 3.15
CA ALA A 119 5.61 3.79 3.90
C ALA A 119 6.53 4.65 4.78
N SER A 120 6.74 5.92 4.42
CA SER A 120 7.68 6.83 5.11
C SER A 120 7.05 7.82 6.08
N ILE A 121 5.74 7.75 6.37
CA ILE A 121 5.02 8.74 7.21
C ILE A 121 5.76 9.08 8.50
N GLU A 122 6.24 8.06 9.22
CA GLU A 122 6.94 8.25 10.49
C GLU A 122 8.31 8.88 10.29
N VAL A 123 9.11 8.38 9.35
CA VAL A 123 10.45 8.91 9.05
C VAL A 123 10.35 10.37 8.60
N ASP A 124 9.42 10.69 7.71
CA ASP A 124 9.19 12.05 7.21
C ASP A 124 8.73 13.00 8.35
N TRP A 125 7.90 12.50 9.27
CA TRP A 125 7.50 13.27 10.44
C TRP A 125 8.69 13.56 11.37
N GLN A 126 9.49 12.54 11.67
CA GLN A 126 10.63 12.65 12.59
C GLN A 126 11.71 13.58 12.02
N THR A 127 12.09 13.38 10.75
CA THR A 127 13.07 14.22 10.05
C THR A 127 12.58 15.66 9.88
N GLY A 128 11.29 15.88 9.64
CA GLY A 128 10.70 17.22 9.62
C GLY A 128 10.70 17.94 10.98
N LYS A 129 10.83 17.20 12.09
CA LYS A 129 10.91 17.77 13.45
C LYS A 129 12.34 17.94 13.95
N TRP A 130 13.23 17.03 13.58
CA TRP A 130 14.57 16.93 14.17
C TRP A 130 15.72 17.09 13.18
N GLY A 131 15.41 17.36 11.91
CA GLY A 131 16.39 17.44 10.83
C GLY A 131 16.59 16.07 10.16
N GLU A 132 17.03 16.12 8.90
CA GLU A 132 17.38 14.95 8.13
C GLU A 132 18.85 14.59 8.34
N VAL A 133 19.17 13.28 8.32
CA VAL A 133 20.55 12.80 8.22
C VAL A 133 20.87 12.65 6.74
N GLU A 134 21.42 13.73 6.18
CA GLU A 134 21.89 13.90 4.81
C GLU A 134 22.92 12.79 4.51
N ASP A 135 22.49 11.76 3.76
CA ASP A 135 23.22 10.60 3.21
C ASP A 135 22.43 9.29 3.42
N THR A 136 21.93 9.05 4.64
CA THR A 136 21.24 7.77 4.94
C THR A 136 19.79 7.82 4.49
N HIS A 137 19.07 8.89 4.83
CA HIS A 137 17.64 8.98 4.52
C HIS A 137 17.39 9.23 3.03
N ASP A 138 18.28 9.94 2.36
CA ASP A 138 18.22 10.31 0.95
C ASP A 138 18.30 9.05 0.08
N VAL A 139 19.30 8.21 0.36
CA VAL A 139 19.52 6.94 -0.35
C VAL A 139 18.37 5.98 -0.09
N GLU A 140 17.91 5.86 1.16
CA GLU A 140 16.77 5.00 1.50
C GLU A 140 15.48 5.44 0.79
N LYS A 141 15.21 6.75 0.72
CA LYS A 141 14.05 7.31 0.03
C LYS A 141 14.07 7.02 -1.47
N GLU A 142 15.20 7.22 -2.13
CA GLU A 142 15.35 6.91 -3.55
C GLU A 142 15.32 5.40 -3.82
N ASP A 143 15.93 4.60 -2.94
CA ASP A 143 15.89 3.14 -3.03
C ASP A 143 14.48 2.58 -2.87
N LEU A 144 13.70 3.11 -1.93
CA LEU A 144 12.29 2.75 -1.74
C LEU A 144 11.47 3.03 -3.01
N ARG A 145 11.61 4.22 -3.59
CA ARG A 145 10.93 4.57 -4.85
C ARG A 145 11.36 3.65 -5.99
N ARG A 146 12.65 3.36 -6.11
CA ARG A 146 13.20 2.43 -7.11
C ARG A 146 12.61 1.03 -6.96
N GLN A 147 12.53 0.52 -5.73
CA GLN A 147 11.94 -0.80 -5.46
C GLN A 147 10.45 -0.84 -5.78
N LEU A 148 9.68 0.17 -5.35
CA LEU A 148 8.24 0.26 -5.65
C LEU A 148 7.97 0.50 -7.14
N GLY A 149 8.82 1.26 -7.83
CA GLY A 149 8.76 1.42 -9.29
C GLY A 149 8.98 0.12 -10.04
N SER A 150 9.85 -0.77 -9.52
CA SER A 150 10.04 -2.09 -10.12
C SER A 150 8.80 -2.98 -10.03
N VAL A 151 7.96 -2.81 -8.99
CA VAL A 151 6.64 -3.47 -8.90
C VAL A 151 5.78 -3.07 -10.08
N VAL A 152 5.65 -1.76 -10.35
CA VAL A 152 4.83 -1.25 -11.46
C VAL A 152 5.33 -1.83 -12.78
N LEU A 153 6.63 -1.75 -13.06
CA LEU A 153 7.20 -2.28 -14.29
C LEU A 153 6.95 -3.78 -14.48
N LEU A 154 6.94 -4.56 -13.39
CA LEU A 154 6.73 -6.00 -13.43
C LEU A 154 5.30 -6.41 -13.81
N VAL A 155 4.31 -5.62 -13.40
CA VAL A 155 2.88 -5.97 -13.54
C VAL A 155 2.15 -5.18 -14.64
N THR A 156 2.83 -4.21 -15.23
CA THR A 156 2.42 -3.54 -16.48
C THR A 156 3.00 -4.23 -17.70
N GLY A 157 2.31 -4.16 -18.85
CA GLY A 157 2.74 -4.79 -20.10
C GLY A 157 2.50 -6.31 -20.18
N THR A 158 1.84 -6.91 -19.19
CA THR A 158 1.47 -8.34 -19.21
C THR A 158 0.24 -8.61 -20.10
N GLY A 159 -0.53 -7.59 -20.46
CA GLY A 159 -1.77 -7.71 -21.25
C GLY A 159 -1.57 -7.81 -22.77
N ARG A 160 -0.34 -7.72 -23.28
CA ARG A 160 -0.04 -7.88 -24.71
C ARG A 160 0.50 -9.29 -25.00
N ARG A 161 -0.40 -10.21 -25.32
CA ARG A 161 -0.07 -11.44 -26.07
C ARG A 161 -1.03 -11.62 -27.23
#